data_AF-A0A7X1KLP7-F1
#
_entry.id   AF-A0A7X1KLP7-F1
#
_cell.length_a   1.000
_cell.length_b   1.000
_cell.length_c   1.000
_cell.angle_alpha   90.00
_cell.angle_beta   90.00
_cell.angle_gamma   90.00
#
_symmetry.space_group_name_H-M   'P 1'
#
loop_
_entity.id
_entity.type
_entity.pdbx_description
1 polymer ?
#
loop_
_entity_poly.entity_id
_entity_poly.type
_entity_poly.pdbx_seq_one_letter_code
_entity_poly.pdbx_strand_id
1 'polypeptide(L)'
;MLFLTFLMHASSVNDTAIVQERINELVRRCHASEDIRFVAHPGNEVEIQLLTRSAALTTVERRRLTCVFDGLKSMPELSFGFIGNASPNGS
;
A
#
# COMPACT_ATOMS: atom_id res chain seq x y z
N MET A 1 22.23 1.31 -35.26
CA MET A 1 22.61 0.44 -34.13
C MET A 1 21.40 0.28 -33.23
N LEU A 2 21.12 -0.98 -32.87
CA LEU A 2 19.85 -1.47 -32.34
C LEU A 2 19.52 -0.96 -30.94
N PHE A 3 18.22 -0.70 -30.76
CA PHE A 3 17.46 -0.61 -29.51
C PHE A 3 17.84 -1.74 -28.55
N LEU A 4 18.48 -1.44 -27.42
CA LEU A 4 18.87 -2.46 -26.44
C LEU A 4 18.87 -1.88 -25.02
N THR A 5 17.70 -1.38 -24.57
CA THR A 5 17.55 -0.91 -23.17
C THR A 5 16.11 -0.96 -22.64
N PHE A 6 15.22 -1.82 -23.17
CA PHE A 6 13.81 -1.83 -22.75
C PHE A 6 13.34 -3.08 -22.00
N LEU A 7 14.21 -4.05 -21.70
CA LEU A 7 13.79 -5.34 -21.12
C LEU A 7 13.97 -5.47 -19.59
N MET A 8 14.52 -4.47 -18.89
CA MET A 8 14.71 -4.56 -17.43
C MET A 8 13.57 -3.98 -16.58
N HIS A 9 12.51 -3.45 -17.18
CA HIS A 9 11.39 -2.85 -16.43
C HIS A 9 10.14 -3.74 -16.31
N ALA A 10 10.12 -4.91 -16.96
CA ALA A 10 8.94 -5.77 -16.98
C ALA A 10 8.76 -6.59 -15.69
N SER A 11 9.86 -6.97 -15.01
CA SER A 11 9.77 -7.71 -13.75
C SER A 11 9.24 -6.86 -12.60
N SER A 12 9.76 -5.64 -12.45
CA SER A 12 9.39 -4.75 -11.34
C SER A 12 7.95 -4.25 -11.39
N VAL A 13 7.41 -3.97 -12.59
CA VAL A 13 6.00 -3.55 -12.76
C VAL A 13 5.05 -4.70 -12.41
N ASN A 14 5.38 -5.93 -12.80
CA ASN A 14 4.58 -7.11 -12.49
C ASN A 14 4.57 -7.40 -10.98
N ASP A 15 5.72 -7.29 -10.31
CA ASP A 15 5.83 -7.49 -8.87
C ASP A 15 5.02 -6.44 -8.09
N THR A 16 5.06 -5.18 -8.52
CA THR A 16 4.28 -4.09 -7.91
C THR A 16 2.77 -4.35 -8.01
N ALA A 17 2.29 -4.84 -9.16
CA ALA A 17 0.87 -5.14 -9.35
C ALA A 17 0.39 -6.30 -8.45
N ILE A 18 1.20 -7.35 -8.31
CA ILE A 18 0.91 -8.48 -7.42
C ILE A 18 0.85 -8.02 -5.96
N VAL A 19 1.80 -7.20 -5.53
CA VAL A 19 1.82 -6.63 -4.18
C VAL A 19 0.59 -5.75 -3.95
N GLN A 20 0.24 -4.89 -4.91
CA GLN A 20 -0.96 -4.05 -4.83
C GLN A 20 -2.24 -4.89 -4.68
N GLU A 21 -2.37 -5.98 -5.43
CA GLU A 21 -3.54 -6.87 -5.35
C GLU A 21 -3.67 -7.51 -3.97
N ARG A 22 -2.56 -8.02 -3.41
CA ARG A 22 -2.53 -8.61 -2.06
C ARG A 22 -2.91 -7.60 -1.00
N ILE A 23 -2.38 -6.37 -1.08
CA ILE A 23 -2.74 -5.30 -0.15
C ILE A 23 -4.22 -4.96 -0.28
N ASN A 24 -4.75 -4.84 -1.51
CA ASN A 24 -6.17 -4.57 -1.75
C ASN A 24 -7.08 -5.68 -1.18
N GLU A 25 -6.67 -6.94 -1.29
CA GLU A 25 -7.37 -8.06 -0.66
C GLU A 25 -7.36 -7.93 0.87
N LEU A 26 -6.21 -7.64 1.47
CA LEU A 26 -6.08 -7.45 2.92
C LEU A 26 -6.98 -6.32 3.44
N VAL A 27 -6.97 -5.17 2.77
CA VAL A 27 -7.83 -4.02 3.09
C VAL A 27 -9.31 -4.41 3.02
N ARG A 28 -9.73 -5.15 2.00
CA ARG A 28 -11.11 -5.65 1.86
C ARG A 28 -11.47 -6.62 2.99
N ARG A 29 -10.60 -7.57 3.33
CA ARG A 29 -10.81 -8.53 4.42
C ARG A 29 -10.93 -7.86 5.79
N CYS A 30 -10.20 -6.77 6.01
CA CYS A 30 -10.31 -5.98 7.23
C CYS A 30 -11.44 -4.93 7.20
N HIS A 31 -12.24 -4.87 6.13
CA HIS A 31 -13.29 -3.87 5.92
C HIS A 31 -12.81 -2.42 6.04
N ALA A 32 -11.56 -2.15 5.63
CA ALA A 32 -10.88 -0.87 5.83
C ALA A 32 -10.82 0.00 4.56
N SER A 33 -11.50 -0.40 3.46
CA SER A 33 -11.43 0.29 2.16
C SER A 33 -11.90 1.75 2.19
N GLU A 34 -12.72 2.12 3.17
CA GLU A 34 -13.20 3.49 3.38
C GLU A 34 -12.29 4.30 4.33
N ASP A 35 -11.41 3.60 5.07
CA ASP A 35 -10.60 4.18 6.13
C ASP A 35 -9.17 4.47 5.66
N ILE A 36 -8.64 3.64 4.76
CA ILE A 36 -7.25 3.66 4.32
C ILE A 36 -7.09 3.14 2.90
N ARG A 37 -6.12 3.71 2.20
CA ARG A 37 -5.62 3.24 0.91
C ARG A 37 -4.12 3.03 1.01
N PHE A 38 -3.65 2.00 0.32
CA PHE A 38 -2.23 1.71 0.17
C PHE A 38 -1.89 1.69 -1.30
N VAL A 39 -0.75 2.27 -1.66
CA VAL A 39 -0.22 2.27 -3.02
C VAL A 39 1.15 1.63 -2.99
N ALA A 40 1.28 0.50 -3.68
CA ALA A 40 2.56 -0.17 -3.88
C ALA A 40 3.34 0.56 -4.97
N HIS A 41 4.62 0.78 -4.71
CA HIS A 41 5.57 1.40 -5.61
C HIS A 41 6.68 0.40 -5.96
N PRO A 42 7.40 0.61 -7.08
CA PRO A 42 8.58 -0.19 -7.39
C PRO A 42 9.61 -0.13 -6.25
N GLY A 43 10.34 -1.22 -6.02
CA GLY A 43 11.31 -1.30 -4.92
C GLY A 43 10.72 -1.78 -3.59
N ASN A 44 9.52 -2.37 -3.61
CA ASN A 44 8.80 -2.92 -2.45
C ASN A 44 8.35 -1.85 -1.45
N GLU A 45 8.25 -0.60 -1.89
CA GLU A 45 7.77 0.51 -1.06
C GLU A 45 6.25 0.56 -1.08
N VAL A 46 5.65 0.92 0.06
CA VAL A 46 4.21 1.13 0.17
C VAL A 46 3.94 2.48 0.78
N GLU A 47 3.17 3.28 0.05
CA GLU A 47 2.62 4.54 0.51
C GLU A 47 1.28 4.31 1.21
N ILE A 48 1.08 4.99 2.31
CA ILE A 48 -0.14 4.93 3.12
C ILE A 48 -0.90 6.24 2.97
N GLN A 49 -2.18 6.16 2.58
CA GLN A 49 -3.10 7.28 2.50
C GLN A 49 -4.29 7.03 3.42
N LEU A 50 -4.39 7.78 4.50
CA LEU A 50 -5.57 7.77 5.37
C LEU A 50 -6.72 8.48 4.66
N LEU A 51 -7.86 7.79 4.52
CA LEU A 51 -9.06 8.33 3.89
C LEU A 51 -10.04 8.91 4.91
N THR A 52 -9.88 8.56 6.19
CA THR A 52 -10.71 9.11 7.26
C THR A 52 -10.54 10.63 7.36
N ARG A 53 -11.66 11.33 7.50
CA ARG A 53 -11.72 12.81 7.60
C ARG A 53 -11.64 13.31 9.04
N SER A 54 -11.70 12.40 10.01
CA SER A 54 -11.69 12.73 11.43
C SER A 54 -10.28 12.59 12.00
N ALA A 55 -9.82 13.61 12.73
CA ALA A 55 -8.58 13.53 13.50
C ALA A 55 -8.66 12.48 14.63
N ALA A 56 -9.88 12.08 15.03
CA ALA A 56 -10.12 11.05 16.03
C ALA A 56 -10.73 9.80 15.38
N LEU A 57 -9.94 8.73 15.32
CA LEU A 57 -10.39 7.39 14.93
C LEU A 57 -11.31 6.81 16.00
N THR A 58 -12.50 6.38 15.59
CA THR A 58 -13.39 5.55 16.39
C THR A 58 -12.73 4.20 16.72
N THR A 59 -13.25 3.49 17.72
CA THR A 59 -12.79 2.14 18.09
C THR A 59 -12.92 1.15 16.93
N VAL A 60 -13.94 1.31 16.09
CA VAL A 60 -14.17 0.45 14.92
C VAL A 60 -13.11 0.71 13.85
N GLU A 61 -12.89 1.96 13.46
CA GLU A 61 -11.85 2.32 12.49
C GLU A 61 -10.46 1.88 12.99
N ARG A 62 -10.16 2.11 14.27
CA ARG A 62 -8.90 1.66 14.87
C ARG A 62 -8.72 0.14 14.76
N ARG A 63 -9.77 -0.65 14.99
CA ARG A 63 -9.70 -2.12 14.87
C ARG A 63 -9.45 -2.55 13.43
N ARG A 64 -10.13 -1.93 12.46
CA ARG A 64 -9.94 -2.20 11.02
C ARG A 64 -8.52 -1.85 10.57
N LEU A 65 -8.01 -0.69 10.96
CA LEU A 65 -6.64 -0.28 10.66
C LEU A 65 -5.61 -1.23 11.29
N THR A 66 -5.81 -1.62 12.55
CA THR A 66 -4.92 -2.57 13.24
C THR A 66 -4.88 -3.91 12.50
N CYS A 67 -6.04 -4.43 12.06
CA CYS A 67 -6.13 -5.64 11.24
C CYS A 67 -5.27 -5.53 9.97
N VAL A 68 -5.34 -4.38 9.26
CA VAL A 68 -4.53 -4.19 8.04
C VAL A 68 -3.04 -4.11 8.38
N PHE A 69 -2.65 -3.31 9.37
CA PHE A 69 -1.24 -3.16 9.74
C PHE A 69 -0.61 -4.47 10.19
N ASP A 70 -1.32 -5.29 10.96
CA ASP A 70 -0.81 -6.59 11.37
C ASP A 70 -0.71 -7.57 10.20
N GLY A 71 -1.65 -7.51 9.25
CA GLY A 71 -1.55 -8.24 7.99
C GLY A 71 -0.34 -7.82 7.15
N LEU A 72 -0.08 -6.52 7.02
CA LEU A 72 1.08 -5.99 6.26
C LEU A 72 2.41 -6.41 6.88
N LYS A 73 2.53 -6.42 8.22
CA LYS A 73 3.74 -6.93 8.91
C LYS A 73 4.02 -8.40 8.62
N SER A 74 2.99 -9.16 8.27
CA SER A 74 3.11 -10.58 7.92
C SER A 74 3.40 -10.83 6.43
N MET A 75 3.47 -9.79 5.61
CA MET A 75 3.81 -9.88 4.18
C MET A 75 5.33 -9.77 3.98
N PRO A 76 6.04 -10.87 3.66
CA PRO A 76 7.48 -10.85 3.47
C PRO A 76 7.93 -9.95 2.30
N GLU A 77 7.05 -9.70 1.33
CA GLU A 77 7.31 -8.85 0.17
C GLU A 77 7.47 -7.38 0.53
N LEU A 78 6.94 -6.95 1.69
CA LEU A 78 6.94 -5.56 2.17
C LEU A 78 8.04 -5.26 3.19
N SER A 79 9.06 -6.10 3.27
CA SER A 79 10.16 -5.98 4.23
C SER A 79 11.00 -4.69 4.11
N PHE A 80 10.68 -3.79 3.17
CA PHE A 80 11.38 -2.55 2.90
C PHE A 80 10.41 -1.35 2.97
N GLY A 81 10.57 -0.53 4.01
CA GLY A 81 10.14 0.88 4.06
C GLY A 81 8.65 1.20 3.83
N PHE A 82 7.93 1.55 4.90
CA PHE A 82 6.68 2.30 4.77
C PHE A 82 7.01 3.77 4.50
N ILE A 83 6.56 4.32 3.37
CA ILE A 83 6.66 5.76 3.10
C ILE A 83 5.40 6.43 3.68
N GLY A 84 5.60 7.21 4.73
CA GLY A 84 4.51 7.81 5.51
C GLY A 84 3.76 8.94 4.80
N ASN A 85 2.42 8.87 4.88
CA ASN A 85 1.40 9.89 4.59
C ASN A 85 1.80 11.00 3.60
N ALA A 86 1.55 10.77 2.31
CA ALA A 86 1.27 11.89 1.43
C ALA A 86 -0.11 12.45 1.83
N SER A 87 -0.11 13.64 2.44
CA SER A 87 -1.33 14.44 2.58
C SER A 87 -1.97 14.58 1.20
N PRO A 88 -3.27 14.36 1.02
CA PRO A 88 -3.94 14.57 -0.26
C PRO A 88 -3.90 16.04 -0.74
N ASN A 89 -3.37 16.95 0.08
CA ASN A 89 -3.08 18.34 -0.26
C ASN A 89 -1.57 18.61 -0.10
N GLY A 90 -0.78 18.22 -1.11
CA GLY A 90 0.46 18.92 -1.44
C GLY A 90 0.09 20.14 -2.29
N SER A 91 0.52 21.32 -1.84
CA SER A 91 0.18 22.65 -2.39
C SER A 91 0.48 22.82 -3.89
#